data_AF-C9WGI9-F1
#
_entry.id   AF-C9WGI9-F1
#
_cell.length_a   1.000
_cell.length_b   1.000
_cell.length_c   1.000
_cell.angle_alpha   90.00
_cell.angle_beta   90.00
_cell.angle_gamma   90.00
#
_symmetry.space_group_name_H-M   'P 1'
#
loop_
_entity.id
_entity.type
_entity.pdbx_description
1 polymer ?
#
loop_
_entity_poly.entity_id
_entity_poly.type
_entity_poly.pdbx_seq_one_letter_code
_entity_poly.pdbx_strand_id
1 'polypeptide(L)'
;MMANFFSQFESPSYMGVPLITIAIVLPWILFPTPSSRWINSRLITIQGWFINRFTNQLMLPLNMGGHKWALLLTSLMIFLFSINMLGLLPYTFTPTTQLSLNMGFAVPLWLATVIIGMRNQPTIALGHLLPEGTPIPLIPVLIIIETISLFIRPLAL
;
A
#
# COMPACT_ATOMS: atom_id res chain seq x y z
N MET A 1 -5.03 2.99 36.46
CA MET A 1 -4.44 2.01 35.52
C MET A 1 -2.97 2.37 35.37
N MET A 2 -2.03 1.44 35.54
CA MET A 2 -0.61 1.72 35.32
C MET A 2 -0.42 2.16 33.87
N ALA A 3 0.22 3.31 33.64
CA ALA A 3 0.52 3.78 32.30
C ALA A 3 1.51 2.78 31.64
N ASN A 4 0.99 1.95 30.74
CA ASN A 4 1.78 0.95 30.01
C ASN A 4 2.14 1.52 28.64
N PHE A 5 3.38 1.37 28.17
CA PHE A 5 3.80 1.86 26.85
C PHE A 5 2.94 1.28 25.71
N PHE A 6 2.39 0.09 25.88
CA PHE A 6 1.54 -0.57 24.89
C PHE A 6 0.11 0.00 24.81
N SER A 7 -0.33 0.77 25.81
CA SER A 7 -1.68 1.36 25.83
C SER A 7 -1.94 2.31 24.65
N GLN A 8 -0.90 2.85 24.01
CA GLN A 8 -1.04 3.69 22.81
C GLN A 8 -1.42 2.89 21.56
N PHE A 9 -1.09 1.60 21.50
CA PHE A 9 -1.39 0.74 20.35
C PHE A 9 -2.74 0.05 20.49
N GLU A 10 -3.35 0.06 21.67
CA GLU A 10 -4.68 -0.50 21.86
C GLU A 10 -5.71 0.34 21.10
N SER A 11 -6.64 -0.34 20.42
CA SER A 11 -7.69 0.33 19.68
C SER A 11 -8.59 1.13 20.65
N PRO A 12 -8.67 2.46 20.53
CA PRO A 12 -9.47 3.25 21.46
C PRO A 12 -10.95 2.97 21.22
N SER A 13 -11.67 2.63 22.28
CA SER A 13 -13.13 2.50 22.28
C SER A 13 -13.72 3.43 23.33
N TYR A 14 -14.75 4.18 22.96
CA TYR A 14 -15.48 5.06 23.88
C TYR A 14 -16.95 4.70 23.85
N MET A 15 -17.57 4.49 25.01
CA MET A 15 -18.97 4.06 25.14
C MET A 15 -19.31 2.82 24.28
N GLY A 16 -18.36 1.89 24.11
CA GLY A 16 -18.54 0.68 23.29
C GLY A 16 -18.39 0.88 21.79
N VAL A 17 -18.14 2.11 21.30
CA VAL A 17 -17.89 2.40 19.89
C VAL A 17 -16.38 2.42 19.61
N PRO A 18 -15.87 1.63 18.65
CA PRO A 18 -14.47 1.68 18.26
C PRO A 18 -14.17 2.96 17.46
N LEU A 19 -13.21 3.75 17.91
CA LEU A 19 -12.83 5.03 17.29
C LEU A 19 -11.85 4.86 16.10
N ILE A 20 -11.46 3.62 15.78
CA ILE A 20 -10.57 3.31 14.65
C ILE A 20 -11.15 3.83 13.33
N THR A 21 -12.47 3.70 13.12
CA THR A 21 -13.13 4.14 11.89
C THR A 21 -12.97 5.63 11.65
N ILE A 22 -13.06 6.43 12.72
CA ILE A 22 -12.83 7.88 12.67
C ILE A 22 -11.37 8.17 12.32
N ALA A 23 -10.42 7.47 12.94
CA ALA A 23 -9.00 7.63 12.65
C ALA A 23 -8.64 7.29 11.20
N ILE A 24 -9.32 6.31 10.58
CA ILE A 24 -9.14 5.95 9.17
C ILE A 24 -9.71 7.02 8.21
N VAL A 25 -10.83 7.64 8.57
CA VAL A 25 -11.51 8.62 7.70
C VAL A 25 -10.90 10.03 7.81
N LEU A 26 -10.32 10.38 8.97
CA LEU A 26 -9.76 11.70 9.27
C LEU A 26 -8.78 12.25 8.20
N PRO A 27 -7.84 11.46 7.64
CA PRO A 27 -6.90 11.96 6.62
C PRO A 27 -7.59 12.50 5.36
N TRP A 28 -8.80 12.06 5.05
CA TRP A 28 -9.54 12.53 3.88
C TRP A 28 -9.85 14.03 3.97
N ILE A 29 -10.07 14.55 5.18
CA ILE A 29 -10.36 15.98 5.42
C ILE A 29 -9.17 16.87 5.01
N LEU A 30 -7.94 16.35 5.02
CA LEU A 30 -6.73 17.08 4.64
C LEU A 30 -6.63 17.37 3.12
N PHE A 31 -7.43 16.68 2.30
CA PHE A 31 -7.42 16.81 0.85
C PHE A 31 -8.72 17.50 0.38
N PRO A 32 -8.75 18.84 0.30
CA PRO A 32 -9.93 19.55 -0.16
C PRO A 32 -10.22 19.26 -1.63
N THR A 33 -11.52 19.21 -1.97
CA THR A 33 -11.95 19.00 -3.36
C THR A 33 -11.48 20.17 -4.24
N PRO A 34 -10.91 19.90 -5.44
CA PRO A 34 -10.51 20.95 -6.35
C PRO A 34 -11.72 21.77 -6.80
N SER A 35 -11.57 23.10 -6.85
CA SER A 35 -12.62 23.98 -7.39
C SER A 35 -12.59 23.98 -8.91
N SER A 36 -13.73 24.27 -9.57
CA SER A 36 -13.77 24.41 -11.04
C SER A 36 -13.07 25.68 -11.56
N ARG A 37 -12.43 26.46 -10.68
CA ARG A 37 -11.70 27.67 -11.04
C ARG A 37 -10.37 27.29 -11.69
N TRP A 38 -9.96 28.06 -12.69
CA TRP A 38 -8.69 27.84 -13.37
C TRP A 38 -7.49 28.06 -12.43
N ILE A 39 -7.57 29.05 -11.55
CA ILE A 39 -6.57 29.31 -10.50
C ILE A 39 -7.11 28.75 -9.18
N ASN A 40 -6.42 27.71 -8.69
CA ASN A 40 -6.73 27.07 -7.42
C ASN A 40 -5.98 27.72 -6.24
N SER A 41 -6.32 27.30 -5.02
CA SER A 41 -5.61 27.73 -3.81
C SER A 41 -4.19 27.14 -3.78
N ARG A 42 -3.29 27.81 -3.05
CA ARG A 42 -1.88 27.39 -2.88
C ARG A 42 -1.76 25.94 -2.38
N LEU A 43 -2.65 25.53 -1.49
CA LEU A 43 -2.69 24.17 -0.94
C LEU A 43 -2.94 23.13 -2.04
N ILE A 44 -4.00 23.34 -2.85
CA ILE A 44 -4.38 22.44 -3.93
C ILE A 44 -3.27 22.37 -4.99
N THR A 45 -2.60 23.48 -5.29
CA THR A 45 -1.49 23.49 -6.26
C THR A 45 -0.28 22.69 -5.76
N ILE A 46 0.07 22.78 -4.47
CA ILE A 46 1.18 22.02 -3.90
C ILE A 46 0.83 20.52 -3.85
N GLN A 47 -0.38 20.18 -3.40
CA GLN A 47 -0.86 18.79 -3.39
C GLN A 47 -0.87 18.20 -4.81
N GLY A 48 -1.40 18.94 -5.81
CA GLY A 48 -1.40 18.49 -7.20
C GLY A 48 0.01 18.30 -7.77
N TRP A 49 0.96 19.19 -7.43
CA TRP A 49 2.34 19.04 -7.86
C TRP A 49 3.01 17.79 -7.25
N PHE A 50 2.80 17.56 -5.96
CA PHE A 50 3.29 16.36 -5.27
C PHE A 50 2.73 15.07 -5.90
N ILE A 51 1.41 15.01 -6.11
CA ILE A 51 0.74 13.85 -6.71
C ILE A 51 1.29 13.60 -8.10
N ASN A 52 1.38 14.62 -8.96
CA ASN A 52 1.89 14.46 -10.33
C ASN A 52 3.35 14.02 -10.39
N ARG A 53 4.21 14.55 -9.51
CA ARG A 53 5.61 14.13 -9.46
C ARG A 53 5.73 12.68 -9.03
N PHE A 54 4.96 12.29 -8.04
CA PHE A 54 4.96 10.93 -7.54
C PHE A 54 4.37 9.94 -8.54
N THR A 55 3.24 10.26 -9.19
CA THR A 55 2.65 9.42 -10.23
C THR A 55 3.64 9.18 -11.35
N ASN A 56 4.36 10.21 -11.77
CA ASN A 56 5.38 10.09 -12.82
C ASN A 56 6.51 9.17 -12.36
N GLN A 57 7.05 9.37 -11.16
CA GLN A 57 8.13 8.54 -10.62
C GLN A 57 7.73 7.06 -10.50
N LEU A 58 6.52 6.76 -10.04
CA LEU A 58 6.01 5.39 -9.96
C LEU A 58 5.85 4.73 -11.33
N MET A 59 5.46 5.51 -12.33
CA MET A 59 5.10 4.98 -13.65
C MET A 59 6.28 4.87 -14.62
N LEU A 60 7.38 5.57 -14.37
CA LEU A 60 8.60 5.51 -15.20
C LEU A 60 9.10 4.08 -15.52
N PRO A 61 9.19 3.14 -14.55
CA PRO A 61 9.65 1.78 -14.84
C PRO A 61 8.56 0.84 -15.37
N LEU A 62 7.30 1.28 -15.45
CA LEU A 62 6.15 0.43 -15.78
C LEU A 62 5.74 0.58 -17.25
N ASN A 63 5.36 -0.54 -17.87
CA ASN A 63 4.79 -0.54 -19.21
C ASN A 63 3.40 0.11 -19.25
N MET A 64 2.93 0.48 -20.45
CA MET A 64 1.64 1.17 -20.64
C MET A 64 0.43 0.44 -20.05
N GLY A 65 0.45 -0.90 -20.02
CA GLY A 65 -0.59 -1.68 -19.35
C GLY A 65 -0.68 -1.44 -17.84
N GLY A 66 0.46 -1.14 -17.20
CA GLY A 66 0.57 -0.83 -15.77
C GLY A 66 0.05 0.56 -15.40
N HIS A 67 -0.02 1.51 -16.34
CA HIS A 67 -0.55 2.84 -16.05
C HIS A 67 -2.02 2.84 -15.61
N LYS A 68 -2.79 1.78 -15.93
CA LYS A 68 -4.16 1.60 -15.40
C LYS A 68 -4.19 1.51 -13.87
N TRP A 69 -3.10 1.05 -13.26
CA TRP A 69 -2.93 0.92 -11.80
C TRP A 69 -2.49 2.22 -11.14
N ALA A 70 -2.19 3.28 -11.91
CA ALA A 70 -1.67 4.52 -11.37
C ALA A 70 -2.60 5.13 -10.32
N LEU A 71 -3.90 5.19 -10.60
CA LEU A 71 -4.88 5.75 -9.66
C LEU A 71 -4.88 4.99 -8.33
N LEU A 72 -4.93 3.66 -8.38
CA LEU A 72 -4.98 2.84 -7.17
C LEU A 72 -3.70 2.99 -6.33
N LEU A 73 -2.53 2.84 -6.94
CA LEU A 73 -1.24 2.92 -6.25
C LEU A 73 -1.00 4.32 -5.66
N THR A 74 -1.38 5.36 -6.39
CA THR A 74 -1.21 6.74 -5.93
C THR A 74 -2.18 7.09 -4.80
N SER A 75 -3.44 6.64 -4.88
CA SER A 75 -4.41 6.81 -3.78
C SER A 75 -3.96 6.10 -2.50
N LEU A 76 -3.43 4.87 -2.63
CA LEU A 76 -2.95 4.10 -1.48
C LEU A 76 -1.73 4.75 -0.85
N MET A 77 -0.79 5.24 -1.66
CA MET A 77 0.36 5.97 -1.13
C MET A 77 -0.10 7.19 -0.34
N ILE A 78 -0.96 8.03 -0.91
CA ILE A 78 -1.41 9.28 -0.27
C ILE A 78 -2.11 8.97 1.06
N PHE A 79 -2.93 7.91 1.07
CA PHE A 79 -3.61 7.42 2.26
C PHE A 79 -2.63 6.97 3.35
N LEU A 80 -1.68 6.07 3.04
CA LEU A 80 -0.70 5.60 4.02
C LEU A 80 0.23 6.72 4.50
N PHE A 81 0.67 7.59 3.59
CA PHE A 81 1.51 8.74 3.92
C PHE A 81 0.79 9.69 4.91
N SER A 82 -0.47 10.01 4.64
CA SER A 82 -1.24 10.93 5.49
C SER A 82 -1.56 10.34 6.87
N ILE A 83 -1.92 9.05 6.96
CA ILE A 83 -2.13 8.37 8.25
C ILE A 83 -0.84 8.33 9.08
N ASN A 84 0.27 7.97 8.46
CA ASN A 84 1.54 7.87 9.18
C ASN A 84 2.05 9.25 9.62
N MET A 85 1.84 10.30 8.82
CA MET A 85 2.20 11.67 9.21
C MET A 85 1.35 12.19 10.38
N LEU A 86 0.03 11.94 10.37
CA LEU A 86 -0.85 12.26 11.51
C LEU A 86 -0.48 11.46 12.77
N GLY A 87 0.09 10.28 12.56
CA GLY A 87 0.58 9.39 13.60
C GLY A 87 1.78 9.87 14.39
N LEU A 88 2.52 10.85 13.88
CA LEU A 88 3.68 11.42 14.57
C LEU A 88 3.26 12.45 15.63
N LEU A 89 2.00 12.88 15.64
CA LEU A 89 1.49 13.82 16.63
C LEU A 89 1.43 13.16 18.01
N PRO A 90 1.71 13.89 19.10
CA PRO A 90 1.67 13.33 20.44
C PRO A 90 0.25 12.87 20.79
N TYR A 91 0.17 11.69 21.42
CA TYR A 91 -1.09 11.06 21.85
C TYR A 91 -2.07 10.69 20.73
N THR A 92 -1.61 10.54 19.48
CA THR A 92 -2.45 10.01 18.40
C THR A 92 -2.31 8.49 18.26
N PHE A 93 -3.44 7.84 18.00
CA PHE A 93 -3.52 6.43 17.64
C PHE A 93 -3.34 6.28 16.12
N THR A 94 -2.43 5.40 15.69
CA THR A 94 -2.16 5.10 14.29
C THR A 94 -2.75 3.76 13.88
N PRO A 95 -3.78 3.73 13.02
CA PRO A 95 -4.37 2.48 12.54
C PRO A 95 -3.37 1.55 11.83
N THR A 96 -2.30 2.09 11.25
CA THR A 96 -1.24 1.34 10.53
C THR A 96 -0.34 0.51 11.44
N THR A 97 -0.38 0.72 12.76
CA THR A 97 0.35 -0.13 13.73
C THR A 97 -0.30 -1.50 13.91
N GLN A 98 -1.59 -1.59 13.58
CA GLN A 98 -2.33 -2.85 13.64
C GLN A 98 -2.05 -3.68 12.39
N LEU A 99 -1.47 -4.87 12.60
CA LEU A 99 -1.16 -5.81 11.52
C LEU A 99 -2.40 -6.15 10.67
N SER A 100 -3.57 -6.18 11.27
CA SER A 100 -4.84 -6.46 10.59
C SER A 100 -5.14 -5.45 9.47
N LEU A 101 -4.82 -4.17 9.65
CA LEU A 101 -5.03 -3.13 8.65
C LEU A 101 -4.06 -3.32 7.47
N ASN A 102 -2.77 -3.56 7.76
CA ASN A 102 -1.74 -3.72 6.72
C ASN A 102 -2.01 -4.98 5.90
N MET A 103 -2.31 -6.11 6.54
CA MET A 103 -2.69 -7.35 5.85
C MET A 103 -3.97 -7.19 5.02
N GLY A 104 -4.92 -6.39 5.49
CA GLY A 104 -6.14 -6.05 4.76
C GLY A 104 -5.89 -5.33 3.43
N PHE A 105 -4.81 -4.55 3.33
CA PHE A 105 -4.39 -3.93 2.07
C PHE A 105 -3.43 -4.80 1.25
N ALA A 106 -2.45 -5.43 1.90
CA ALA A 106 -1.38 -6.18 1.25
C ALA A 106 -1.90 -7.41 0.50
N VAL A 107 -2.73 -8.24 1.14
CA VAL A 107 -3.20 -9.50 0.55
C VAL A 107 -4.02 -9.29 -0.74
N PRO A 108 -5.05 -8.41 -0.77
CA PRO A 108 -5.82 -8.21 -1.99
C PRO A 108 -5.01 -7.61 -3.14
N LEU A 109 -4.12 -6.65 -2.85
CA LEU A 109 -3.27 -6.02 -3.87
C LEU A 109 -2.28 -7.02 -4.47
N TRP A 110 -1.58 -7.75 -3.61
CA TRP A 110 -0.66 -8.80 -4.05
C TRP A 110 -1.39 -9.85 -4.89
N LEU A 111 -2.52 -10.36 -4.40
CA LEU A 111 -3.30 -11.38 -5.08
C LEU A 111 -3.79 -10.88 -6.44
N ALA A 112 -4.23 -9.62 -6.54
CA ALA A 112 -4.63 -9.04 -7.81
C ALA A 112 -3.47 -9.02 -8.83
N THR A 113 -2.25 -8.69 -8.41
CA THR A 113 -1.08 -8.72 -9.32
C THR A 113 -0.74 -10.14 -9.77
N VAL A 114 -0.83 -11.14 -8.88
CA VAL A 114 -0.58 -12.55 -9.21
C VAL A 114 -1.61 -13.05 -10.22
N ILE A 115 -2.90 -12.78 -10.00
CA ILE A 115 -3.98 -13.17 -10.93
C ILE A 115 -3.79 -12.53 -12.29
N ILE A 116 -3.42 -11.24 -12.34
CA ILE A 116 -3.22 -10.53 -13.61
C ILE A 116 -2.02 -11.08 -14.37
N GLY A 117 -0.92 -11.39 -13.68
CA GLY A 117 0.25 -12.03 -14.28
C GLY A 117 -0.10 -13.39 -14.87
N MET A 118 -0.77 -14.24 -14.09
CA MET A 118 -1.20 -15.57 -14.51
C MET A 118 -2.20 -15.54 -15.68
N ARG A 119 -3.11 -14.55 -15.71
CA ARG A 119 -4.12 -14.42 -16.77
C ARG A 119 -3.54 -13.88 -18.07
N ASN A 120 -2.68 -12.88 -18.00
CA ASN A 120 -2.19 -12.20 -19.21
C ASN A 120 -1.02 -12.95 -19.86
N GLN A 121 -0.12 -13.52 -19.07
CA GLN A 121 1.12 -14.15 -19.54
C GLN A 121 1.50 -15.36 -18.67
N PRO A 122 0.78 -16.49 -18.76
CA PRO A 122 1.00 -17.65 -17.90
C PRO A 122 2.39 -18.28 -18.07
N THR A 123 2.92 -18.31 -19.30
CA THR A 123 4.23 -18.91 -19.60
C THR A 123 5.38 -18.11 -19.00
N ILE A 124 5.32 -16.79 -19.09
CA ILE A 124 6.34 -15.88 -18.52
C ILE A 124 6.23 -15.87 -17.00
N ALA A 125 5.00 -15.87 -16.46
CA ALA A 125 4.78 -15.92 -15.00
C ALA A 125 5.34 -17.19 -14.36
N LEU A 126 5.18 -18.35 -15.02
CA LEU A 126 5.78 -19.61 -14.56
C LEU A 126 7.29 -19.66 -14.85
N GLY A 127 7.74 -19.06 -15.94
CA GLY A 127 9.17 -18.92 -16.27
C GLY A 127 9.95 -18.16 -15.20
N HIS A 128 9.34 -17.15 -14.56
CA HIS A 128 9.94 -16.42 -13.45
C HIS A 128 10.22 -17.27 -12.19
N LEU A 129 9.64 -18.47 -12.07
CA LEU A 129 9.98 -19.39 -10.99
C LEU A 129 11.37 -20.02 -11.16
N LEU A 130 11.96 -19.90 -12.36
CA LEU A 130 13.29 -20.39 -12.66
C LEU A 130 14.20 -19.24 -13.13
N PRO A 131 15.31 -18.95 -12.44
CA PRO A 131 16.30 -18.01 -12.94
C PRO A 131 17.01 -18.61 -14.15
N GLU A 132 17.23 -17.76 -15.15
CA GLU A 132 17.94 -18.12 -16.37
C GLU A 132 19.38 -18.58 -16.03
N GLY A 133 19.79 -19.71 -16.61
CA GLY A 133 21.17 -20.22 -16.48
C GLY A 133 21.45 -21.11 -15.27
N THR A 134 20.44 -21.62 -14.55
CA THR A 134 20.66 -22.55 -13.44
C THR A 134 21.08 -23.95 -13.89
N PRO A 135 22.06 -24.61 -13.22
CA PRO A 135 22.44 -25.98 -13.53
C PRO A 135 21.32 -26.97 -13.17
N ILE A 136 21.11 -27.96 -14.05
CA ILE A 136 20.00 -28.95 -14.00
C ILE A 136 19.75 -29.59 -12.61
N PRO A 137 20.77 -29.95 -11.81
CA PRO A 137 20.54 -30.59 -10.51
C PRO A 137 19.86 -29.69 -9.47
N LEU A 138 20.01 -28.37 -9.57
CA LEU A 138 19.52 -27.41 -8.57
C LEU A 138 18.09 -26.93 -8.84
N ILE A 139 17.55 -27.23 -10.02
CA ILE A 139 16.23 -26.78 -10.48
C ILE A 139 15.11 -27.10 -9.47
N PRO A 140 14.96 -28.34 -8.94
CA PRO A 140 13.83 -28.67 -8.08
C PRO A 140 13.82 -27.90 -6.75
N VAL A 141 15.00 -27.70 -6.17
CA VAL A 141 15.15 -26.97 -4.89
C VAL A 141 14.83 -25.49 -5.08
N LEU A 142 15.28 -24.91 -6.19
CA LEU A 142 15.11 -23.49 -6.44
C LEU A 142 13.64 -23.12 -6.67
N ILE A 143 12.89 -23.95 -7.41
CA ILE A 143 11.45 -23.74 -7.59
C ILE A 143 10.72 -23.71 -6.24
N ILE A 144 11.07 -24.61 -5.31
CA ILE A 144 10.47 -24.61 -3.96
C ILE A 144 10.76 -23.28 -3.24
N ILE A 145 11.99 -22.79 -3.28
CA ILE A 145 12.36 -21.53 -2.62
C ILE A 145 11.61 -20.35 -3.24
N GLU A 146 11.52 -20.28 -4.58
CA GLU A 146 10.84 -19.16 -5.25
C GLU A 146 9.33 -19.18 -5.01
N THR A 147 8.70 -20.37 -4.94
CA THR A 147 7.29 -20.47 -4.55
C THR A 147 7.05 -19.99 -3.11
N ILE A 148 7.91 -20.36 -2.16
CA ILE A 148 7.84 -19.87 -0.78
C ILE A 148 8.03 -18.35 -0.73
N SER A 149 9.01 -17.81 -1.46
CA SER A 149 9.26 -16.36 -1.59
C SER A 149 8.02 -15.62 -2.09
N LEU A 150 7.33 -16.18 -3.09
CA LEU A 150 6.10 -15.60 -3.63
C LEU A 150 4.98 -15.54 -2.57
N PHE A 151 4.82 -16.56 -1.73
CA PHE A 151 3.82 -16.59 -0.66
C PHE A 151 4.16 -15.72 0.56
N ILE A 152 5.43 -15.48 0.85
CA ILE A 152 5.85 -14.60 1.96
C ILE A 152 5.66 -13.11 1.60
N ARG A 153 5.68 -12.77 0.30
CA ARG A 153 5.54 -11.39 -0.18
C ARG A 153 4.36 -10.60 0.44
N PRO A 154 3.11 -11.10 0.51
CA PRO A 154 2.01 -10.37 1.15
C PRO A 154 2.13 -10.20 2.67
N LEU A 155 2.95 -11.03 3.34
CA LEU A 155 3.26 -10.86 4.78
C LEU A 155 4.38 -9.85 5.01
N ALA A 156 5.23 -9.64 4.00
CA ALA A 156 6.35 -8.70 4.04
C ALA A 156 6.00 -7.29 3.54
N LEU A 157 4.92 -7.16 2.76
CA LEU A 157 4.34 -5.89 2.28
C LEU A 157 3.57 -5.17 3.39
#